data_AF-A0A6C0D353-F1
#
_entry.id   AF-A0A6C0D353-F1
#
_cell.length_a   1.000
_cell.length_b   1.000
_cell.length_c   1.000
_cell.angle_alpha   90.00
_cell.angle_beta   90.00
_cell.angle_gamma   90.00
#
_symmetry.space_group_name_H-M   'P 1'
#
loop_
_entity.id
_entity.type
_entity.pdbx_description
1 polymer ?
#
loop_
_entity_poly.entity_id
_entity_poly.type
_entity_poly.pdbx_seq_one_letter_code
_entity_poly.pdbx_strand_id
1 'polypeptide(L)'
;MAGGLMQLVAYGAQDVFLTGTPEITFWKVSYRRHTNFAMESIEQTFSGQADFGRRVTCTISRNGDLCYRTYLQLTLPEINQSMATSGTDGVYARWLDFIGEQIIAQVEVEIGGQRIDRQYGDWMHIWNQLTLSKEQQRAYYKMIGNTTQLTYITDPNFAGVSGPCAATGAPTQVCAPRNALPETTLYIPLLFWYCRNPGLALPLIALKSVGQKSIQPKKSELFFGKNLLWSQDNENCQSQMLVAACC
;
A
#
# COMPACT_ATOMS: atom_id res chain seq x y z
N MET A 1 40.99 -23.71 29.17
CA MET A 1 39.76 -23.69 28.34
C MET A 1 39.00 -25.02 28.47
N ALA A 2 38.40 -25.32 29.64
CA ALA A 2 37.67 -26.58 29.88
C ALA A 2 36.19 -26.37 30.29
N GLY A 3 35.71 -25.13 30.35
CA GLY A 3 34.40 -24.79 30.94
C GLY A 3 33.22 -25.46 30.25
N GLY A 4 33.16 -25.46 28.91
CA GLY A 4 32.05 -26.08 28.17
C GLY A 4 32.02 -27.61 28.28
N LEU A 5 33.19 -28.25 28.37
CA LEU A 5 33.26 -29.71 28.51
C LEU A 5 32.81 -30.14 29.92
N MET A 6 33.22 -29.39 30.96
CA MET A 6 32.76 -29.63 32.33
C MET A 6 31.25 -29.52 32.47
N GLN A 7 30.62 -28.59 31.75
CA GLN A 7 29.16 -28.45 31.75
C GLN A 7 28.45 -29.64 31.09
N LEU A 8 29.02 -30.24 30.04
CA LEU A 8 28.46 -31.42 29.38
C LEU A 8 28.56 -32.70 30.24
N VAL A 9 29.58 -32.77 31.11
CA VAL A 9 29.75 -33.90 32.04
C VAL A 9 28.77 -33.82 33.22
N ALA A 10 28.33 -32.62 33.57
CA ALA A 10 27.35 -32.39 34.63
C ALA A 10 25.93 -32.78 34.17
N TYR A 11 25.66 -34.08 34.09
CA TYR A 11 24.35 -34.67 33.75
C TYR A 11 23.60 -35.13 35.00
N GLY A 12 22.31 -34.83 35.09
CA GLY A 12 21.44 -35.20 36.22
C GLY A 12 20.16 -35.93 35.81
N ALA A 13 19.40 -36.42 36.80
CA ALA A 13 18.15 -37.15 36.56
C ALA A 13 17.06 -36.30 35.88
N GLN A 14 17.15 -34.97 35.97
CA GLN A 14 16.21 -34.05 35.31
C GLN A 14 16.47 -33.92 33.80
N ASP A 15 17.70 -34.18 33.35
CA ASP A 15 18.09 -34.07 31.95
C ASP A 15 17.51 -35.21 31.09
N VAL A 16 17.00 -36.27 31.72
CA VAL A 16 16.30 -37.37 31.02
C VAL A 16 15.09 -36.85 30.23
N PHE A 17 14.39 -35.84 30.75
CA PHE A 17 13.23 -35.23 30.07
C PHE A 17 13.61 -34.33 28.89
N LEU A 18 14.86 -33.85 28.82
CA LEU A 18 15.30 -32.90 27.81
C LEU A 18 16.22 -33.53 26.75
N THR A 19 17.15 -34.39 27.17
CA THR A 19 18.23 -34.91 26.32
C THR A 19 18.45 -36.42 26.44
N GLY A 20 17.56 -37.15 27.14
CA GLY A 20 17.71 -38.59 27.37
C GLY A 20 17.71 -39.42 26.07
N THR A 21 16.65 -39.33 25.28
CA THR A 21 16.58 -39.95 23.93
C THR A 21 16.28 -38.87 22.90
N PRO A 22 17.31 -38.21 22.34
CA PRO A 22 17.10 -37.03 21.51
C PRO A 22 16.50 -37.41 20.14
N GLU A 23 15.33 -36.86 19.83
CA GLU A 23 14.67 -37.03 18.52
C GLU A 23 15.02 -35.91 17.51
N ILE A 24 15.48 -34.76 18.01
CA ILE A 24 15.85 -33.58 17.21
C ILE A 24 17.26 -33.09 17.58
N THR A 25 17.90 -32.39 16.65
CA THR A 25 19.20 -31.75 16.88
C THR A 25 19.22 -30.34 16.29
N PHE A 26 19.82 -29.40 17.02
CA PHE A 26 19.98 -28.01 16.58
C PHE A 26 21.16 -27.83 15.61
N TRP A 27 22.04 -28.82 15.51
CA TRP A 27 23.29 -28.73 14.74
C TRP A 27 23.16 -29.24 13.29
N LYS A 28 22.02 -29.85 12.95
CA LYS A 28 21.79 -30.41 11.61
C LYS A 28 20.36 -30.14 11.14
N VAL A 29 20.21 -29.16 10.26
CA VAL A 29 18.94 -28.84 9.60
C VAL A 29 18.78 -29.69 8.34
N SER A 30 17.64 -30.37 8.21
CA SER A 30 17.26 -31.10 6.99
C SER A 30 16.32 -30.26 6.14
N TYR A 31 16.77 -29.87 4.94
CA TYR A 31 15.97 -29.09 4.00
C TYR A 31 15.08 -30.01 3.16
N ARG A 32 13.78 -29.67 3.07
CA ARG A 32 12.85 -30.38 2.19
C ARG A 32 12.96 -29.83 0.76
N ARG A 33 12.99 -30.74 -0.21
CA ARG A 33 12.90 -30.36 -1.63
C ARG A 33 11.51 -29.79 -1.92
N HIS A 34 11.44 -28.76 -2.74
CA HIS A 34 10.20 -28.14 -3.22
C HIS A 34 10.03 -28.38 -4.71
N THR A 35 8.82 -28.22 -5.23
CA THR A 35 8.54 -28.21 -6.66
C THR A 35 9.04 -26.91 -7.28
N ASN A 36 9.59 -26.95 -8.49
CA ASN A 36 10.04 -25.73 -9.17
C ASN A 36 8.87 -24.77 -9.40
N PHE A 37 9.07 -23.49 -9.08
CA PHE A 37 8.13 -22.40 -9.35
C PHE A 37 8.90 -21.11 -9.67
N ALA A 38 8.25 -20.17 -10.34
CA ALA A 38 8.74 -18.82 -10.57
C ALA A 38 7.66 -17.81 -10.15
N MET A 39 8.09 -16.64 -9.69
CA MET A 39 7.18 -15.53 -9.36
C MET A 39 7.53 -14.34 -10.24
N GLU A 40 6.51 -13.74 -10.84
CA GLU A 40 6.63 -12.54 -11.67
C GLU A 40 5.49 -11.59 -11.32
N SER A 41 5.80 -10.30 -11.21
CA SER A 41 4.81 -9.24 -11.04
C SER A 41 4.35 -8.75 -12.41
N ILE A 42 3.05 -8.81 -12.67
CA ILE A 42 2.46 -8.42 -13.95
C ILE A 42 1.44 -7.31 -13.69
N GLU A 43 1.63 -6.18 -14.35
CA GLU A 43 0.72 -5.05 -14.31
C GLU A 43 -0.61 -5.39 -15.00
N GLN A 44 -1.70 -4.89 -14.42
CA GLN A 44 -3.04 -5.12 -14.93
C GLN A 44 -3.68 -3.80 -15.32
N THR A 45 -4.38 -3.79 -16.45
CA THR A 45 -5.02 -2.58 -16.95
C THR A 45 -6.41 -2.42 -16.33
N PHE A 46 -6.68 -1.19 -15.92
CA PHE A 46 -8.00 -0.80 -15.45
C PHE A 46 -8.93 -0.52 -16.63
N SER A 47 -10.17 -0.96 -16.51
CA SER A 47 -11.26 -0.60 -17.40
C SER A 47 -12.00 0.62 -16.83
N GLY A 48 -11.99 1.70 -17.60
CA GLY A 48 -12.59 2.99 -17.24
C GLY A 48 -11.56 4.07 -16.91
N GLN A 49 -12.01 5.32 -16.87
CA GLN A 49 -11.20 6.47 -16.47
C GLN A 49 -11.11 6.51 -14.95
N ALA A 50 -9.89 6.40 -14.42
CA ALA A 50 -9.62 6.52 -12.99
C ALA A 50 -9.67 7.99 -12.59
N ASP A 51 -10.62 8.32 -11.72
CA ASP A 51 -10.83 9.67 -11.18
C ASP A 51 -11.41 9.55 -9.77
N PHE A 52 -11.25 10.60 -8.96
CA PHE A 52 -11.73 10.61 -7.59
C PHE A 52 -13.24 10.39 -7.53
N GLY A 53 -13.68 9.49 -6.63
CA GLY A 53 -15.10 9.16 -6.47
C GLY A 53 -15.71 8.30 -7.58
N ARG A 54 -14.91 7.85 -8.56
CA ARG A 54 -15.34 6.88 -9.58
C ARG A 54 -14.95 5.45 -9.22
N ARG A 55 -15.74 4.51 -9.70
CA ARG A 55 -15.47 3.07 -9.61
C ARG A 55 -14.73 2.63 -10.86
N VAL A 56 -13.62 1.94 -10.66
CA VAL A 56 -12.79 1.41 -11.74
C VAL A 56 -12.63 -0.08 -11.53
N THR A 57 -12.64 -0.84 -12.62
CA THR A 57 -12.68 -2.30 -12.54
C THR A 57 -11.47 -2.89 -13.26
N CYS A 58 -10.82 -3.88 -12.65
CA CYS A 58 -9.64 -4.52 -13.22
C CYS A 58 -9.89 -6.00 -13.42
N THR A 59 -9.73 -6.47 -14.66
CA THR A 59 -9.80 -7.89 -14.98
C THR A 59 -8.41 -8.50 -14.88
N ILE A 60 -8.23 -9.47 -13.98
CA ILE A 60 -6.94 -10.14 -13.80
C ILE A 60 -6.64 -11.00 -15.04
N SER A 61 -5.51 -10.74 -15.68
CA SER A 61 -5.01 -11.53 -16.82
C SER A 61 -4.56 -12.92 -16.37
N ARG A 62 -4.70 -13.91 -17.26
CA ARG A 62 -4.35 -15.31 -17.01
C ARG A 62 -2.94 -15.62 -17.49
N ASN A 63 -1.96 -14.88 -16.97
CA ASN A 63 -0.55 -15.03 -17.36
C ASN A 63 0.21 -16.03 -16.47
N GLY A 64 -0.40 -16.53 -15.40
CA GLY A 64 0.16 -17.55 -14.51
C GLY A 64 -0.90 -18.44 -13.88
N ASP A 65 -0.45 -19.50 -13.20
CA ASP A 65 -1.34 -20.51 -12.59
C ASP A 65 -1.93 -20.06 -11.24
N LEU A 66 -1.14 -19.32 -10.46
CA LEU A 66 -1.48 -18.82 -9.13
C LEU A 66 -1.32 -17.30 -9.08
N CYS A 67 -2.23 -16.61 -8.39
CA CYS A 67 -2.09 -15.19 -8.07
C CYS A 67 -1.74 -15.01 -6.60
N TYR A 68 -0.66 -14.27 -6.34
CA TYR A 68 -0.16 -13.98 -5.00
C TYR A 68 0.23 -12.50 -4.91
N ARG A 69 -0.17 -11.86 -3.80
CA ARG A 69 0.06 -10.44 -3.47
C ARG A 69 -0.29 -9.45 -4.58
N THR A 70 -1.43 -8.79 -4.41
CA THR A 70 -1.86 -7.70 -5.29
C THR A 70 -1.63 -6.35 -4.62
N TYR A 71 -1.03 -5.44 -5.38
CA TYR A 71 -0.82 -4.05 -4.97
C TYR A 71 -1.64 -3.14 -5.87
N LEU A 72 -2.22 -2.10 -5.29
CA LEU A 72 -2.83 -1.00 -6.02
C LEU A 72 -1.78 0.09 -6.21
N GLN A 73 -1.36 0.29 -7.46
CA GLN A 73 -0.51 1.42 -7.82
C GLN A 73 -1.40 2.64 -8.08
N LEU A 74 -1.08 3.75 -7.42
CA LEU A 74 -1.81 5.01 -7.56
C LEU A 74 -0.82 6.17 -7.65
N THR A 75 -1.05 7.09 -8.58
CA THR A 75 -0.22 8.28 -8.77
C THR A 75 -0.99 9.50 -8.28
N LEU A 76 -0.49 10.15 -7.23
CA LEU A 76 -1.05 11.41 -6.74
C LEU A 76 -0.54 12.56 -7.63
N PRO A 77 -1.42 13.47 -8.08
CA PRO A 77 -1.02 14.60 -8.92
C PRO A 77 -0.18 15.62 -8.14
N GLU A 78 0.66 16.36 -8.87
CA GLU A 78 1.33 17.55 -8.33
C GLU A 78 0.30 18.65 -8.02
N ILE A 79 0.42 19.27 -6.86
CA ILE A 79 -0.37 20.46 -6.49
C ILE A 79 0.61 21.60 -6.27
N ASN A 80 0.57 22.59 -7.16
CA ASN A 80 1.48 23.73 -7.15
C ASN A 80 0.74 25.06 -7.01
N GLN A 81 1.50 26.13 -6.76
CA GLN A 81 0.96 27.49 -6.57
C GLN A 81 0.29 28.06 -7.84
N SER A 82 0.54 27.48 -9.02
CA SER A 82 -0.10 27.94 -10.27
C SER A 82 -1.59 27.56 -10.35
N MET A 83 -2.05 26.67 -9.46
CA MET A 83 -3.47 26.32 -9.31
C MET A 83 -4.26 27.35 -8.49
N ALA A 84 -3.62 28.44 -8.03
CA ALA A 84 -4.33 29.52 -7.35
C ALA A 84 -5.35 30.18 -8.30
N THR A 85 -6.57 30.39 -7.80
CA THR A 85 -7.57 31.18 -8.55
C THR A 85 -7.16 32.65 -8.48
N SER A 86 -7.41 33.40 -9.56
CA SER A 86 -7.05 34.83 -9.62
C SER A 86 -7.70 35.61 -8.48
N GLY A 87 -6.88 36.15 -7.56
CA GLY A 87 -7.34 36.96 -6.42
C GLY A 87 -7.22 36.30 -5.03
N THR A 88 -6.58 35.13 -4.91
CA THR A 88 -6.34 34.44 -3.63
C THR A 88 -4.86 34.50 -3.22
N ASP A 89 -4.57 34.55 -1.90
CA ASP A 89 -3.22 34.70 -1.32
C ASP A 89 -2.26 33.51 -1.56
N GLY A 90 -2.73 32.40 -2.14
CA GLY A 90 -1.91 31.25 -2.50
C GLY A 90 -2.65 29.92 -2.40
N VAL A 91 -2.00 28.83 -2.79
CA VAL A 91 -2.48 27.45 -2.64
C VAL A 91 -1.94 26.86 -1.34
N TYR A 92 -2.81 26.78 -0.35
CA TYR A 92 -2.57 26.08 0.91
C TYR A 92 -3.25 24.71 0.86
N ALA A 93 -2.44 23.66 0.70
CA ALA A 93 -2.93 22.30 0.56
C ALA A 93 -2.04 21.32 1.33
N ARG A 94 -2.66 20.26 1.84
CA ARG A 94 -1.98 19.05 2.31
C ARG A 94 -2.82 17.83 2.01
N TRP A 95 -2.16 16.68 1.86
CA TRP A 95 -2.86 15.40 1.92
C TRP A 95 -3.16 15.02 3.37
N LEU A 96 -4.23 14.24 3.55
CA LEU A 96 -4.50 13.61 4.84
C LEU A 96 -3.45 12.56 5.19
N ASP A 97 -3.31 12.30 6.48
CA ASP A 97 -2.47 11.21 6.96
C ASP A 97 -3.03 9.87 6.46
N PHE A 98 -2.14 8.93 6.10
CA PHE A 98 -2.54 7.61 5.57
C PHE A 98 -3.40 7.69 4.29
N ILE A 99 -3.12 8.65 3.42
CA ILE A 99 -3.87 8.89 2.18
C ILE A 99 -4.10 7.62 1.34
N GLY A 100 -3.13 6.70 1.28
CA GLY A 100 -3.26 5.46 0.51
C GLY A 100 -4.34 4.51 1.02
N GLU A 101 -4.64 4.50 2.32
CA GLU A 101 -5.76 3.72 2.86
C GLU A 101 -7.07 4.50 2.71
N GLN A 102 -7.01 5.82 2.87
CA GLN A 102 -8.18 6.69 2.90
C GLN A 102 -8.77 6.97 1.51
N ILE A 103 -7.95 6.93 0.46
CA ILE A 103 -8.39 7.06 -0.94
C ILE A 103 -9.24 5.85 -1.37
N ILE A 104 -9.07 4.71 -0.70
CA ILE A 104 -9.81 3.49 -0.96
C ILE A 104 -11.09 3.49 -0.13
N ALA A 105 -12.22 3.81 -0.76
CA ALA A 105 -13.52 3.64 -0.09
C ALA A 105 -13.81 2.16 0.18
N GLN A 106 -13.64 1.31 -0.84
CA GLN A 106 -13.73 -0.15 -0.74
C GLN A 106 -13.09 -0.83 -1.92
N VAL A 107 -12.71 -2.10 -1.76
CA VAL A 107 -12.20 -2.98 -2.82
C VAL A 107 -12.92 -4.31 -2.70
N GLU A 108 -13.39 -4.87 -3.82
CA GLU A 108 -14.06 -6.17 -3.82
C GLU A 108 -13.39 -7.12 -4.79
N VAL A 109 -13.24 -8.38 -4.39
CA VAL A 109 -12.85 -9.47 -5.29
C VAL A 109 -14.10 -10.21 -5.69
N GLU A 110 -14.37 -10.24 -6.99
CA GLU A 110 -15.45 -11.04 -7.57
C GLU A 110 -14.89 -12.22 -8.33
N ILE A 111 -15.48 -13.40 -8.14
CA ILE A 111 -15.17 -14.61 -8.91
C ILE A 111 -16.50 -15.10 -9.46
N GLY A 112 -16.63 -15.17 -10.78
CA GLY A 112 -17.89 -15.59 -11.41
C GLY A 112 -19.06 -14.64 -11.27
N GLY A 113 -18.83 -13.45 -10.71
CA GLY A 113 -19.85 -12.43 -10.48
C GLY A 113 -20.53 -12.61 -9.14
N GLN A 114 -19.98 -13.52 -8.34
CA GLN A 114 -20.21 -13.54 -6.92
C GLN A 114 -19.07 -12.77 -6.25
N ARG A 115 -19.45 -11.96 -5.28
CA ARG A 115 -18.53 -11.17 -4.47
C ARG A 115 -18.02 -12.09 -3.38
N ILE A 116 -16.72 -12.40 -3.41
CA ILE A 116 -16.11 -13.33 -2.46
C ILE A 116 -15.66 -12.57 -1.21
N ASP A 117 -15.01 -11.43 -1.40
CA ASP A 117 -14.52 -10.61 -0.31
C ASP A 117 -14.66 -9.12 -0.64
N ARG A 118 -14.82 -8.30 0.41
CA ARG A 118 -14.83 -6.85 0.36
C ARG A 118 -14.02 -6.30 1.51
N GLN A 119 -13.09 -5.41 1.18
CA GLN A 119 -12.30 -4.64 2.12
C GLN A 119 -12.66 -3.15 2.04
N TYR A 120 -12.52 -2.44 3.15
CA TYR A 120 -12.75 -1.01 3.26
C TYR A 120 -11.45 -0.32 3.70
N GLY A 121 -11.22 0.93 3.30
CA GLY A 121 -10.04 1.69 3.70
C GLY A 121 -9.87 1.77 5.22
N ASP A 122 -10.94 2.10 5.95
CA ASP A 122 -10.92 2.17 7.41
C ASP A 122 -10.59 0.82 8.07
N TRP A 123 -11.11 -0.28 7.49
CA TRP A 123 -10.78 -1.62 7.95
C TRP A 123 -9.31 -1.95 7.74
N MET A 124 -8.75 -1.56 6.58
CA MET A 124 -7.32 -1.74 6.29
C MET A 124 -6.47 -0.99 7.32
N HIS A 125 -6.85 0.25 7.62
CA HIS A 125 -6.17 1.06 8.64
C HIS A 125 -6.16 0.36 10.01
N ILE A 126 -7.32 -0.04 10.51
CA ILE A 126 -7.44 -0.74 11.81
C ILE A 126 -6.64 -2.05 11.80
N TRP A 127 -6.73 -2.81 10.71
CA TRP A 127 -6.02 -4.08 10.57
C TRP A 127 -4.51 -3.88 10.65
N ASN A 128 -3.98 -2.85 9.98
CA ASN A 128 -2.56 -2.56 10.00
C ASN A 128 -2.10 -2.06 11.37
N GLN A 129 -2.90 -1.25 12.08
CA GLN A 129 -2.56 -0.86 13.46
C GLN A 129 -2.42 -2.07 14.40
N LEU A 130 -3.19 -3.14 14.17
CA LEU A 130 -3.17 -4.34 15.02
C LEU A 130 -2.12 -5.37 14.62
N THR A 131 -1.79 -5.49 13.33
CA THR A 131 -0.98 -6.61 12.81
C THR A 131 0.41 -6.22 12.35
N LEU A 132 0.66 -4.94 12.10
CA LEU A 132 1.93 -4.46 11.58
C LEU A 132 2.99 -4.43 12.69
N SER A 133 4.12 -5.09 12.46
CA SER A 133 5.27 -5.00 13.36
C SER A 133 6.00 -3.67 13.18
N LYS A 134 6.64 -3.19 14.26
CA LYS A 134 7.37 -1.92 14.26
C LYS A 134 8.49 -1.86 13.24
N GLU A 135 9.07 -3.01 12.89
CA GLU A 135 10.11 -3.15 11.87
C GLU A 135 9.59 -2.83 10.46
N GLN A 136 8.36 -3.27 10.15
CA GLN A 136 7.74 -3.07 8.84
C GLN A 136 7.01 -1.74 8.71
N GLN A 137 6.69 -1.10 9.84
CA GLN A 137 5.90 0.12 9.92
C GLN A 137 6.43 1.26 9.05
N ARG A 138 7.75 1.51 9.08
CA ARG A 138 8.35 2.61 8.31
C ARG A 138 8.21 2.41 6.80
N ALA A 139 8.41 1.18 6.32
CA ALA A 139 8.28 0.85 4.90
C ALA A 139 6.80 0.93 4.46
N TYR A 140 5.91 0.44 5.32
CA TYR A 140 4.47 0.51 5.09
C TYR A 140 3.98 1.96 4.94
N TYR A 141 4.39 2.86 5.86
CA TYR A 141 4.03 4.28 5.80
C TYR A 141 4.54 4.96 4.53
N LYS A 142 5.72 4.57 4.04
CA LYS A 142 6.24 5.05 2.75
C LYS A 142 5.37 4.57 1.58
N MET A 143 4.91 3.32 1.60
CA MET A 143 4.08 2.73 0.53
C MET A 143 2.71 3.40 0.39
N ILE A 144 2.09 3.80 1.51
CA ILE A 144 0.76 4.43 1.54
C ILE A 144 0.80 5.97 1.54
N GLY A 145 1.98 6.57 1.43
CA GLY A 145 2.12 8.03 1.34
C GLY A 145 2.00 8.76 2.66
N ASN A 146 2.14 8.09 3.80
CA ASN A 146 2.27 8.75 5.10
C ASN A 146 3.72 9.23 5.30
N THR A 147 4.11 10.21 4.49
CA THR A 147 5.42 10.85 4.53
C THR A 147 5.27 12.34 4.78
N THR A 148 6.25 12.95 5.44
CA THR A 148 6.26 14.39 5.76
C THR A 148 6.16 15.30 4.52
N GLN A 149 6.49 14.79 3.34
CA GLN A 149 6.38 15.53 2.09
C GLN A 149 4.93 15.70 1.62
N LEU A 150 4.04 14.79 1.99
CA LEU A 150 2.63 14.81 1.58
C LEU A 150 1.71 15.36 2.68
N THR A 151 2.09 15.19 3.95
CA THR A 151 1.23 15.55 5.09
C THR A 151 1.44 16.97 5.63
N TYR A 152 2.53 17.64 5.26
CA TYR A 152 2.76 19.04 5.62
C TYR A 152 1.96 20.00 4.72
N ILE A 153 1.49 21.09 5.31
CA ILE A 153 0.83 22.18 4.59
C ILE A 153 1.81 22.88 3.66
N THR A 154 1.36 23.18 2.44
CA THR A 154 2.08 24.04 1.51
C THR A 154 1.81 25.52 1.79
N ASP A 155 2.83 26.35 1.64
CA ASP A 155 2.73 27.82 1.73
C ASP A 155 3.54 28.44 0.58
N PRO A 156 3.05 29.49 -0.10
CA PRO A 156 3.80 30.21 -1.12
C PRO A 156 5.19 30.70 -0.68
N ASN A 157 5.37 31.00 0.61
CA ASN A 157 6.62 31.51 1.19
C ASN A 157 7.66 30.42 1.45
N PHE A 158 7.30 29.14 1.34
CA PHE A 158 8.22 28.03 1.55
C PHE A 158 9.10 27.77 0.32
N ALA A 159 10.19 27.03 0.53
CA ALA A 159 11.12 26.70 -0.53
C ALA A 159 10.49 25.79 -1.61
N GLY A 160 11.00 25.94 -2.84
CA GLY A 160 10.56 25.17 -4.00
C GLY A 160 10.80 23.65 -3.88
N VAL A 161 10.03 22.86 -4.63
CA VAL A 161 10.31 21.44 -4.84
C VAL A 161 11.63 21.29 -5.62
N SER A 162 12.52 20.41 -5.15
CA SER A 162 13.78 20.11 -5.85
C SER A 162 13.48 19.34 -7.13
N GLY A 163 13.56 20.02 -8.28
CA GLY A 163 13.57 19.41 -9.60
C GLY A 163 14.98 19.00 -10.05
N PRO A 164 15.12 18.21 -11.13
CA PRO A 164 16.42 17.79 -11.67
C PRO A 164 17.38 18.95 -12.03
N CYS A 165 16.83 20.17 -12.20
CA CYS A 165 17.56 21.39 -12.53
C CYS A 165 17.60 22.43 -11.39
N ALA A 166 17.20 22.10 -10.16
CA ALA A 166 17.19 23.04 -9.04
C ALA A 166 18.61 23.29 -8.48
N ALA A 167 19.38 24.12 -9.18
CA ALA A 167 20.79 24.40 -8.87
C ALA A 167 21.01 25.21 -7.57
N THR A 168 20.00 25.85 -6.99
CA THR A 168 20.15 26.63 -5.75
C THR A 168 18.81 26.83 -5.05
N GLY A 169 18.67 26.41 -3.79
CA GLY A 169 17.57 26.85 -2.90
C GLY A 169 16.44 25.86 -2.58
N ALA A 170 16.38 24.69 -3.21
CA ALA A 170 15.42 23.65 -2.79
C ALA A 170 16.06 22.76 -1.71
N PRO A 171 15.50 22.68 -0.48
CA PRO A 171 16.03 21.77 0.53
C PRO A 171 15.92 20.33 0.03
N THR A 172 17.07 19.68 -0.14
CA THR A 172 17.20 18.23 -0.39
C THR A 172 16.68 17.40 0.79
N GLN A 173 16.34 18.06 1.89
CA GLN A 173 15.80 17.48 3.10
C GLN A 173 14.32 17.14 2.95
N VAL A 174 13.97 15.90 3.29
CA VAL A 174 12.63 15.28 3.17
C VAL A 174 11.64 15.83 4.22
N CYS A 175 12.12 16.59 5.20
CA CYS A 175 11.41 17.03 6.39
C CYS A 175 11.11 18.54 6.46
N ALA A 176 11.32 19.30 5.39
CA ALA A 176 10.97 20.72 5.33
C ALA A 176 9.65 20.93 4.58
N PRO A 177 8.75 21.81 5.06
CA PRO A 177 7.55 22.18 4.31
C PRO A 177 7.93 22.92 3.02
N ARG A 178 7.11 22.77 1.98
CA ARG A 178 7.40 23.21 0.61
C ARG A 178 6.27 24.05 0.04
N ASN A 179 6.54 24.75 -1.05
CA ASN A 179 5.51 25.51 -1.76
C ASN A 179 4.59 24.67 -2.66
N ALA A 180 4.90 23.39 -2.88
CA ALA A 180 4.07 22.51 -3.70
C ALA A 180 4.16 21.06 -3.21
N LEU A 181 3.09 20.29 -3.44
CA LEU A 181 3.04 18.85 -3.19
C LEU A 181 3.55 18.14 -4.46
N PRO A 182 4.61 17.33 -4.38
CA PRO A 182 5.18 16.66 -5.54
C PRO A 182 4.28 15.52 -6.02
N GLU A 183 4.27 15.27 -7.33
CA GLU A 183 3.71 14.05 -7.90
C GLU A 183 4.37 12.83 -7.26
N THR A 184 3.57 11.92 -6.68
CA THR A 184 4.09 10.78 -5.93
C THR A 184 3.32 9.52 -6.27
N THR A 185 4.04 8.44 -6.57
CA THR A 185 3.47 7.12 -6.82
C THR A 185 3.44 6.30 -5.53
N LEU A 186 2.26 5.77 -5.20
CA LEU A 186 1.96 4.96 -4.03
C LEU A 186 1.69 3.52 -4.45
N TYR A 187 2.05 2.58 -3.57
CA TYR A 187 1.85 1.15 -3.77
C TYR A 187 1.11 0.58 -2.57
N ILE A 188 -0.22 0.53 -2.65
CA ILE A 188 -1.06 0.13 -1.51
C ILE A 188 -1.26 -1.39 -1.55
N PRO A 189 -0.79 -2.15 -0.55
CA PRO A 189 -0.99 -3.59 -0.53
C PRO A 189 -2.44 -3.93 -0.21
N LEU A 190 -3.04 -4.82 -1.00
CA LEU A 190 -4.37 -5.37 -0.73
C LEU A 190 -4.25 -6.58 0.22
N LEU A 191 -5.19 -6.69 1.16
CA LEU A 191 -5.11 -7.61 2.29
C LEU A 191 -6.07 -8.81 2.19
N PHE A 192 -6.37 -9.25 0.97
CA PHE A 192 -7.20 -10.44 0.70
C PHE A 192 -6.59 -11.73 1.25
N TRP A 193 -7.41 -12.76 1.40
CA TRP A 193 -7.00 -14.07 1.92
C TRP A 193 -5.79 -14.66 1.16
N TYR A 194 -5.75 -14.49 -0.16
CA TYR A 194 -4.68 -15.01 -1.03
C TYR A 194 -3.41 -14.15 -1.04
N CYS A 195 -3.42 -12.96 -0.42
CA CYS A 195 -2.26 -12.07 -0.35
C CYS A 195 -1.35 -12.34 0.86
N ARG A 196 -1.87 -13.04 1.88
CA ARG A 196 -1.17 -13.22 3.17
C ARG A 196 -0.15 -14.34 3.13
N ASN A 197 -0.55 -15.50 2.59
CA ASN A 197 0.25 -16.71 2.59
C ASN A 197 0.33 -17.29 1.17
N PRO A 198 1.52 -17.68 0.69
CA PRO A 198 1.67 -18.27 -0.64
C PRO A 198 0.96 -19.63 -0.77
N GLY A 199 0.77 -20.35 0.34
CA GLY A 199 -0.02 -21.59 0.35
C GLY A 199 -1.53 -21.39 0.14
N LEU A 200 -2.02 -20.16 0.17
CA LEU A 200 -3.42 -19.78 -0.11
C LEU A 200 -3.53 -18.92 -1.38
N ALA A 201 -2.50 -18.93 -2.23
CA ALA A 201 -2.52 -18.21 -3.50
C ALA A 201 -3.73 -18.63 -4.35
N LEU A 202 -4.33 -17.67 -5.04
CA LEU A 202 -5.57 -17.90 -5.79
C LEU A 202 -5.28 -18.73 -7.05
N PRO A 203 -5.85 -19.94 -7.22
CA PRO A 203 -5.56 -20.78 -8.37
C PRO A 203 -6.35 -20.33 -9.60
N LEU A 204 -5.77 -19.40 -10.37
CA LEU A 204 -6.36 -18.91 -11.62
C LEU A 204 -6.59 -20.04 -12.63
N ILE A 205 -5.72 -21.05 -12.63
CA ILE A 205 -5.87 -22.23 -13.51
C ILE A 205 -7.14 -23.05 -13.20
N ALA A 206 -7.59 -23.09 -11.94
CA ALA A 206 -8.76 -23.85 -11.53
C ALA A 206 -10.08 -23.11 -11.80
N LEU A 207 -10.02 -21.79 -12.01
CA LEU A 207 -11.19 -20.92 -12.18
C LEU A 207 -11.60 -20.73 -13.66
N LYS A 208 -11.11 -21.58 -14.56
CA LYS A 208 -11.21 -21.43 -16.03
C LYS A 208 -12.64 -21.37 -16.60
N SER A 209 -13.61 -22.04 -15.98
CA SER A 209 -14.99 -22.14 -16.48
C SER A 209 -15.93 -21.05 -15.97
N VAL A 210 -15.45 -20.21 -15.06
CA VAL A 210 -16.23 -19.18 -14.40
C VAL A 210 -15.83 -17.84 -15.02
N GLY A 211 -16.75 -17.25 -15.81
CA GLY A 211 -16.47 -16.09 -16.67
C GLY A 211 -15.70 -14.96 -15.97
N GLN A 212 -14.74 -14.38 -16.70
CA GLN A 212 -13.87 -13.25 -16.34
C GLN A 212 -14.61 -12.20 -15.53
N LYS A 213 -14.31 -12.03 -14.23
CA LYS A 213 -14.92 -10.94 -13.47
C LYS A 213 -13.94 -10.21 -12.56
N SER A 214 -13.88 -8.93 -12.90
CA SER A 214 -13.45 -7.72 -12.22
C SER A 214 -13.31 -7.73 -10.70
N ILE A 215 -12.20 -7.16 -10.22
CA ILE A 215 -12.17 -6.50 -8.91
C ILE A 215 -13.02 -5.23 -9.01
N GLN A 216 -13.96 -5.07 -8.09
CA GLN A 216 -15.04 -4.10 -8.18
C GLN A 216 -15.13 -3.27 -6.89
N PRO A 217 -14.53 -2.08 -6.81
CA PRO A 217 -14.75 -1.19 -5.67
C PRO A 217 -16.17 -0.62 -5.76
N LYS A 218 -17.16 -1.12 -4.99
CA LYS A 218 -18.48 -0.47 -4.95
C LYS A 218 -18.39 0.93 -4.30
N LYS A 219 -19.48 1.69 -4.36
CA LYS A 219 -19.64 3.00 -3.71
C LYS A 219 -20.65 2.82 -2.59
N SER A 220 -20.30 3.23 -1.37
CA SER A 220 -21.29 3.61 -0.37
C SER A 220 -21.67 5.07 -0.60
N GLU A 221 -22.97 5.35 -0.50
CA GLU A 221 -23.51 6.70 -0.59
C GLU A 221 -22.93 7.59 0.51
N LEU A 222 -22.48 8.78 0.08
CA LEU A 222 -22.30 10.03 0.82
C LEU A 222 -22.01 9.92 2.33
N PHE A 223 -20.75 9.71 2.71
CA PHE A 223 -20.12 10.42 3.83
C PHE A 223 -18.61 10.46 3.56
N PHE A 224 -18.01 11.66 3.60
CA PHE A 224 -16.59 11.99 3.28
C PHE A 224 -16.18 12.10 1.80
N GLY A 225 -16.98 12.82 1.00
CA GLY A 225 -16.61 13.18 -0.38
C GLY A 225 -15.94 14.56 -0.58
N LYS A 226 -15.44 15.24 0.47
CA LYS A 226 -14.90 16.61 0.33
C LYS A 226 -13.56 16.91 1.01
N ASN A 227 -12.98 15.99 1.77
CA ASN A 227 -11.88 16.32 2.69
C ASN A 227 -10.57 15.55 2.44
N LEU A 228 -10.37 14.93 1.27
CA LEU A 228 -9.06 14.30 0.97
C LEU A 228 -7.94 15.34 0.83
N LEU A 229 -8.32 16.58 0.48
CA LEU A 229 -7.51 17.77 0.48
C LEU A 229 -8.09 18.74 1.51
N TRP A 230 -7.28 19.20 2.46
CA TRP A 230 -7.69 20.28 3.36
C TRP A 230 -7.16 21.61 2.83
N SER A 231 -8.07 22.55 2.57
CA SER A 231 -7.78 23.95 2.21
C SER A 231 -8.50 24.86 3.21
N GLN A 232 -7.85 25.95 3.61
CA GLN A 232 -8.23 26.79 4.74
C GLN A 232 -9.51 27.62 4.52
N ASP A 233 -10.02 27.72 3.29
CA ASP A 233 -11.12 28.64 2.91
C ASP A 233 -12.49 27.95 2.67
N ASN A 234 -12.72 26.76 3.20
CA ASN A 234 -13.88 25.94 2.86
C ASN A 234 -15.18 26.33 3.60
N GLU A 235 -15.82 27.44 3.18
CA GLU A 235 -17.27 27.62 3.39
C GLU A 235 -18.12 27.58 2.11
N ASN A 236 -17.61 27.85 0.91
CA ASN A 236 -18.42 27.73 -0.32
C ASN A 236 -17.56 27.76 -1.58
N CYS A 237 -17.27 26.61 -2.21
CA CYS A 237 -17.08 26.58 -3.67
C CYS A 237 -17.23 25.18 -4.26
N GLN A 238 -18.05 25.07 -5.31
CA GLN A 238 -18.13 23.92 -6.20
C GLN A 238 -16.99 24.05 -7.21
N SER A 239 -15.98 23.18 -7.16
CA SER A 239 -14.91 23.14 -8.15
C SER A 239 -15.13 21.96 -9.11
N GLN A 240 -15.54 22.30 -10.34
CA GLN A 240 -15.34 21.45 -11.51
C GLN A 240 -13.85 21.45 -11.85
N MET A 241 -13.26 20.30 -12.18
CA MET A 241 -11.97 20.29 -12.88
C MET A 241 -11.94 19.24 -13.99
N LEU A 242 -11.42 19.70 -15.12
CA LEU A 242 -11.34 19.09 -16.44
C LEU A 242 -10.05 18.27 -16.49
N VAL A 243 -10.15 16.96 -16.73
CA VAL A 243 -8.98 16.08 -16.91
C VAL A 243 -8.63 16.04 -18.39
N ALA A 244 -7.47 16.60 -18.73
CA ALA A 244 -6.83 16.37 -20.02
C ALA A 244 -6.05 15.05 -19.94
N ALA A 245 -6.44 14.07 -20.77
CA ALA A 245 -5.64 12.91 -21.07
C ALA A 245 -4.62 13.29 -22.15
N CYS A 246 -3.35 12.96 -21.97
CA CYS A 246 -2.38 12.94 -23.06
C CYS A 246 -1.76 11.53 -23.17
N CYS A 247 -1.61 11.11 -24.42
CA CYS A 247 -1.10 9.82 -24.88
C CYS A 247 0.33 9.51 -24.45
#